data_AF-A0A8D8LE55-F1
#
_entry.id   AF-A0A8D8LE55-F1
#
_cell.length_a   1.000
_cell.length_b   1.000
_cell.length_c   1.000
_cell.angle_alpha   90.00
_cell.angle_beta   90.00
_cell.angle_gamma   90.00
#
_symmetry.space_group_name_H-M   'P 1'
#
loop_
_entity.id
_entity.type
_entity.pdbx_description
1 polymer ?
#
loop_
_entity_poly.entity_id
_entity_poly.type
_entity_poly.pdbx_seq_one_letter_code
_entity_poly.pdbx_strand_id
1 'polypeptide(L)'
;DTGAAISAVSLAYYDENLRDCVLRQSSLKLSGYGGENLVVRGVIEPDLVYAGARKRVAFAVIENGGPPLLGRNFVRAFNLGVSSLYSVEADAESVVQSMVSSHVELFSEGLGTFKYGTIKLELEEDARPIFRKPRTVAYKFVDKVAEELDTMERDGVISKCDRSSWGTPLVPVIKADGSIRLCR
;
A
#
# COMPACT_ATOMS: atom_id res chain seq x y z
N ASP A 1 -10.53 -9.90 -10.62
CA ASP A 1 -10.22 -8.77 -11.50
C ASP A 1 -10.15 -9.30 -12.93
N THR A 2 -10.89 -8.73 -13.89
CA THR A 2 -10.73 -9.14 -15.29
C THR A 2 -9.90 -8.16 -16.10
N GLY A 3 -9.65 -6.93 -15.62
CA GLY A 3 -8.85 -5.87 -16.26
C GLY A 3 -9.31 -5.41 -17.67
N ALA A 4 -9.97 -6.27 -18.42
CA ALA A 4 -10.29 -6.17 -19.83
C ALA A 4 -11.63 -5.46 -20.05
N ALA A 5 -11.63 -4.51 -20.97
CA ALA A 5 -12.84 -3.78 -21.35
C ALA A 5 -13.85 -4.68 -22.08
N ILE A 6 -13.36 -5.62 -22.89
CA ILE A 6 -14.14 -6.53 -23.73
C ILE A 6 -13.68 -7.97 -23.49
N SER A 7 -14.62 -8.92 -23.56
CA SER A 7 -14.29 -10.34 -23.61
C SER A 7 -13.48 -10.66 -24.86
N ALA A 8 -12.58 -11.64 -24.77
CA ALA A 8 -11.70 -12.01 -25.86
C ALA A 8 -11.45 -13.51 -25.91
N VAL A 9 -11.22 -14.03 -27.11
CA VAL A 9 -10.77 -15.40 -27.37
C VAL A 9 -9.63 -15.38 -28.36
N SER A 10 -8.78 -16.41 -28.34
CA SER A 10 -7.81 -16.62 -29.40
C SER A 10 -8.49 -17.08 -30.70
N LEU A 11 -7.84 -16.85 -31.84
CA LEU A 11 -8.29 -17.35 -33.13
C LEU A 11 -8.37 -18.89 -33.14
N ALA A 12 -7.40 -19.56 -32.52
CA ALA A 12 -7.41 -21.02 -32.36
C ALA A 12 -8.67 -21.50 -31.59
N TYR A 13 -9.01 -20.83 -30.48
CA TYR A 13 -10.21 -21.20 -29.71
C TYR A 13 -11.50 -20.97 -30.51
N TYR A 14 -11.56 -19.86 -31.27
CA TYR A 14 -12.67 -19.59 -32.18
C TYR A 14 -12.81 -20.69 -33.24
N ASP A 15 -11.70 -21.07 -33.88
CA ASP A 15 -11.66 -22.08 -34.93
C ASP A 15 -12.10 -23.47 -34.45
N GLU A 16 -11.80 -23.81 -33.20
CA GLU A 16 -12.15 -25.11 -32.63
C GLU A 16 -13.58 -25.16 -32.07
N ASN A 17 -14.07 -24.05 -31.48
CA ASN A 17 -15.27 -24.09 -30.63
C ASN A 17 -16.41 -23.17 -31.09
N LEU A 18 -16.13 -22.15 -31.92
CA LEU A 18 -17.08 -21.06 -32.20
C LEU A 18 -17.17 -20.69 -33.68
N ARG A 19 -16.72 -21.55 -34.61
CA ARG A 19 -16.80 -21.30 -36.07
C ARG A 19 -18.20 -21.02 -36.58
N ASP A 20 -19.20 -21.55 -35.90
CA ASP A 20 -20.62 -21.34 -36.23
C ASP A 20 -21.05 -19.88 -36.00
N CYS A 21 -20.28 -19.12 -35.19
CA CYS A 21 -20.50 -17.70 -35.00
C CYS A 21 -19.84 -16.90 -36.12
N VAL A 22 -20.63 -16.05 -36.79
CA VAL A 22 -20.14 -15.18 -37.87
C VAL A 22 -19.12 -14.18 -37.33
N LEU A 23 -17.87 -14.29 -37.81
CA LEU A 23 -16.81 -13.33 -37.52
C LEU A 23 -17.04 -12.04 -38.31
N ARG A 24 -17.32 -10.94 -37.62
CA ARG A 24 -17.54 -9.62 -38.23
C ARG A 24 -16.25 -8.83 -38.23
N GLN A 25 -15.95 -8.16 -39.35
CA GLN A 25 -14.85 -7.21 -39.40
C GLN A 25 -15.09 -6.07 -38.40
N SER A 26 -14.02 -5.65 -37.75
CA SER A 26 -14.06 -4.60 -36.74
C SER A 26 -12.80 -3.75 -36.82
N SER A 27 -12.95 -2.45 -36.58
CA SER A 27 -11.84 -1.50 -36.43
C SER A 27 -11.36 -1.39 -34.97
N LEU A 28 -11.76 -2.33 -34.11
CA LEU A 28 -11.43 -2.34 -32.69
C LEU A 28 -9.92 -2.50 -32.49
N LYS A 29 -9.34 -1.57 -31.74
CA LYS A 29 -7.94 -1.64 -31.30
C LYS A 29 -7.92 -2.02 -29.83
N LEU A 30 -7.18 -3.07 -29.50
CA LEU A 30 -7.00 -3.54 -28.13
C LEU A 30 -5.51 -3.54 -27.82
N SER A 31 -5.18 -3.14 -26.60
CA SER A 31 -3.82 -3.25 -26.06
C SER A 31 -3.85 -4.24 -24.89
N GLY A 32 -2.85 -5.11 -24.82
CA GLY A 32 -2.66 -6.00 -23.69
C GLY A 32 -2.16 -5.24 -22.46
N TYR A 33 -1.98 -5.97 -21.36
CA TYR A 33 -1.57 -5.37 -20.08
C TYR A 33 -0.20 -4.68 -20.16
N GLY A 34 0.72 -5.19 -20.99
CA GLY A 34 2.05 -4.61 -21.20
C GLY A 34 2.07 -3.43 -22.18
N GLY A 35 0.92 -2.99 -22.69
CA GLY A 35 0.80 -1.91 -23.69
C GLY A 35 1.03 -2.37 -25.13
N GLU A 36 1.25 -3.66 -25.37
CA GLU A 36 1.38 -4.23 -26.70
C GLU A 36 0.04 -4.17 -27.47
N ASN A 37 0.10 -3.92 -28.77
CA ASN A 37 -1.10 -3.93 -29.61
C ASN A 37 -1.48 -5.37 -29.98
N LEU A 38 -2.73 -5.73 -29.71
CA LEU A 38 -3.28 -7.03 -30.03
C LEU A 38 -3.87 -7.01 -31.44
N VAL A 39 -3.56 -8.03 -32.25
CA VAL A 39 -4.10 -8.17 -33.61
C VAL A 39 -5.50 -8.77 -33.55
N VAL A 40 -6.51 -7.90 -33.66
CA VAL A 40 -7.92 -8.29 -33.66
C VAL A 40 -8.34 -8.67 -35.07
N ARG A 41 -8.74 -9.93 -35.27
CA ARG A 41 -9.23 -10.46 -36.56
C ARG A 41 -10.70 -10.14 -36.81
N GLY A 42 -11.46 -9.90 -35.75
CA GLY A 42 -12.85 -9.51 -35.81
C GLY A 42 -13.55 -9.65 -34.46
N VAL A 43 -14.86 -9.51 -34.48
CA VAL A 43 -15.72 -9.65 -33.30
C VAL A 43 -16.83 -10.65 -33.60
N ILE A 44 -17.12 -11.50 -32.62
CA ILE A 44 -18.25 -12.43 -32.62
C ILE A 44 -19.21 -12.07 -31.48
N GLU A 45 -20.49 -12.45 -31.62
CA GLU A 45 -21.51 -12.26 -30.58
C GLU A 45 -22.24 -13.58 -30.30
N PRO A 46 -21.60 -14.53 -29.61
CA PRO A 46 -22.21 -15.81 -29.28
C PRO A 46 -23.40 -15.64 -28.33
N ASP A 47 -24.35 -16.57 -28.41
CA ASP A 47 -25.41 -16.73 -27.42
C ASP A 47 -24.84 -17.39 -26.16
N LEU A 48 -24.85 -16.67 -25.04
CA LEU A 48 -24.31 -17.15 -23.77
C LEU A 48 -25.45 -17.41 -22.79
N VAL A 49 -25.33 -18.51 -22.05
CA VAL A 49 -26.24 -18.88 -20.98
C VAL A 49 -25.47 -18.89 -19.67
N TYR A 50 -25.92 -18.09 -18.71
CA TYR A 50 -25.36 -18.05 -17.37
C TYR A 50 -26.45 -17.74 -16.34
N ALA A 51 -26.47 -18.50 -15.24
CA ALA A 51 -27.44 -18.36 -14.14
C ALA A 51 -28.91 -18.23 -14.62
N GLY A 52 -29.30 -19.00 -15.63
CA GLY A 52 -30.66 -18.99 -16.20
C GLY A 52 -30.98 -17.82 -17.14
N ALA A 53 -30.06 -16.86 -17.31
CA ALA A 53 -30.20 -15.78 -18.29
C ALA A 53 -29.50 -16.14 -19.60
N ARG A 54 -30.11 -15.77 -20.74
CA ARG A 54 -29.52 -15.88 -22.08
C ARG A 54 -29.24 -14.49 -22.65
N LYS A 55 -27.99 -14.19 -23.01
CA LYS A 55 -27.59 -12.89 -23.56
C LYS A 55 -26.50 -13.06 -24.64
N ARG A 56 -26.49 -12.15 -25.62
CA ARG A 56 -25.39 -12.02 -26.58
C ARG A 56 -24.41 -10.98 -26.10
N VAL A 57 -23.13 -11.32 -26.12
CA VAL A 57 -22.04 -10.45 -25.68
C VAL A 57 -20.92 -10.51 -26.71
N ALA A 58 -20.34 -9.36 -27.04
CA ALA A 58 -19.23 -9.27 -27.97
C ALA A 58 -17.94 -9.90 -27.42
N PHE A 59 -17.28 -10.71 -28.25
CA PHE A 59 -15.94 -11.25 -28.01
C PHE A 59 -15.02 -10.83 -29.16
N ALA A 60 -13.89 -10.23 -28.82
CA ALA A 60 -12.82 -9.98 -29.79
C ALA A 60 -12.06 -11.29 -30.08
N VAL A 61 -11.86 -11.60 -31.35
CA VAL A 61 -11.04 -12.74 -31.78
C VAL A 61 -9.63 -12.24 -32.07
N ILE A 62 -8.65 -12.71 -31.29
CA ILE A 62 -7.26 -12.24 -31.32
C ILE A 62 -6.38 -13.32 -31.96
N GLU A 63 -5.62 -12.95 -32.99
CA GLU A 63 -4.82 -13.89 -33.78
C GLU A 63 -3.91 -14.79 -32.93
N ASN A 64 -3.08 -14.17 -32.08
CA ASN A 64 -2.20 -14.86 -31.13
C ASN A 64 -2.67 -14.65 -29.68
N GLY A 65 -3.99 -14.73 -29.46
CA GLY A 65 -4.60 -14.53 -28.14
C GLY A 65 -4.28 -15.66 -27.16
N GLY A 66 -4.38 -15.37 -25.87
CA GLY A 66 -4.30 -16.36 -24.79
C GLY A 66 -5.63 -17.11 -24.55
N PRO A 67 -5.77 -17.73 -23.36
CA PRO A 67 -7.03 -18.37 -22.96
C PRO A 67 -8.24 -17.42 -23.04
N PRO A 68 -9.46 -17.93 -23.25
CA PRO A 68 -10.68 -17.12 -23.23
C PRO A 68 -10.80 -16.26 -21.97
N LEU A 69 -11.09 -14.97 -22.16
CA LEU A 69 -11.27 -14.00 -21.08
C LEU A 69 -12.66 -13.38 -21.14
N LEU A 70 -13.30 -13.28 -19.97
CA LEU A 70 -14.57 -12.58 -19.80
C LEU A 70 -14.30 -11.14 -19.36
N GLY A 71 -14.57 -10.19 -20.24
CA GLY A 71 -14.35 -8.77 -19.97
C GLY A 71 -15.49 -8.11 -19.20
N ARG A 72 -15.31 -6.83 -18.90
CA ARG A 72 -16.33 -6.02 -18.21
C ARG A 72 -17.65 -5.95 -18.96
N ASN A 73 -17.65 -6.07 -20.28
CA ASN A 73 -18.89 -6.15 -21.07
C ASN A 73 -19.72 -7.38 -20.72
N PHE A 74 -19.10 -8.55 -20.49
CA PHE A 74 -19.80 -9.75 -20.01
C PHE A 74 -20.30 -9.57 -18.58
N VAL A 75 -19.42 -9.09 -17.69
CA VAL A 75 -19.76 -8.83 -16.28
C VAL A 75 -20.98 -7.90 -16.15
N ARG A 76 -21.02 -6.82 -16.95
CA ARG A 76 -22.15 -5.89 -17.01
C ARG A 76 -23.38 -6.54 -17.63
N ALA A 77 -23.22 -7.30 -18.72
CA ALA A 77 -24.33 -7.98 -19.36
C ALA A 77 -25.03 -8.95 -18.40
N PHE A 78 -24.29 -9.71 -17.59
CA PHE A 78 -24.87 -10.70 -16.66
C PHE A 78 -25.05 -10.19 -15.23
N ASN A 79 -24.78 -8.90 -14.98
CA ASN A 79 -24.94 -8.26 -13.68
C ASN A 79 -24.27 -9.03 -12.51
N LEU A 80 -23.01 -9.45 -12.70
CA LEU A 80 -22.30 -10.30 -11.74
C LEU A 80 -21.89 -9.58 -10.43
N GLY A 81 -22.55 -8.48 -10.05
CA GLY A 81 -22.33 -7.80 -8.77
C GLY A 81 -20.95 -7.18 -8.59
N VAL A 82 -20.13 -7.09 -9.65
CA VAL A 82 -18.89 -6.32 -9.59
C VAL A 82 -19.28 -4.85 -9.63
N SER A 83 -19.37 -4.24 -8.44
CA SER A 83 -19.60 -2.81 -8.26
C SER A 83 -18.65 -2.05 -9.17
N SER A 84 -19.18 -1.55 -10.26
CA SER A 84 -18.38 -0.77 -11.16
C SER A 84 -18.22 0.61 -10.53
N LEU A 85 -17.11 0.78 -9.81
CA LEU A 85 -16.68 2.05 -9.23
C LEU A 85 -16.31 3.01 -10.39
N TYR A 86 -17.31 3.58 -11.06
CA TYR A 86 -17.10 4.56 -12.14
C TYR A 86 -16.93 5.99 -11.62
N SER A 87 -17.15 6.20 -10.33
CA SER A 87 -16.81 7.43 -9.62
C SER A 87 -16.72 7.11 -8.13
N VAL A 88 -15.69 7.66 -7.48
CA VAL A 88 -15.68 7.79 -6.03
C VAL A 88 -16.22 9.19 -5.75
N GLU A 89 -17.55 9.32 -5.65
CA GLU A 89 -18.18 10.46 -4.99
C GLU A 89 -18.09 10.26 -3.48
N ALA A 90 -16.87 10.09 -2.98
CA ALA A 90 -16.64 10.14 -1.56
C ALA A 90 -16.21 11.56 -1.23
N ASP A 91 -16.89 12.17 -0.27
CA ASP A 91 -16.30 13.29 0.45
C ASP A 91 -15.01 12.76 1.11
N ALA A 92 -13.88 13.15 0.52
CA ALA A 92 -12.56 12.69 0.95
C ALA A 92 -12.36 12.98 2.45
N GLU A 93 -12.91 14.09 2.94
CA GLU A 93 -12.86 14.48 4.34
C GLU A 93 -13.60 13.47 5.22
N SER A 94 -14.81 13.07 4.82
CA SER A 94 -15.61 12.07 5.52
C SER A 94 -14.91 10.71 5.60
N VAL A 95 -14.28 10.27 4.51
CA VAL A 95 -13.53 9.01 4.48
C VAL A 95 -12.31 9.08 5.38
N VAL A 96 -11.53 10.16 5.30
CA VAL A 96 -10.36 10.36 6.16
C VAL A 96 -10.78 10.41 7.62
N GLN A 97 -11.83 11.16 7.96
CA GLN A 97 -12.36 11.25 9.32
C GLN A 97 -12.82 9.87 9.83
N SER A 98 -13.46 9.06 9.00
CA SER A 98 -13.85 7.69 9.34
C SER A 98 -12.63 6.79 9.60
N MET A 99 -11.55 6.94 8.82
CA MET A 99 -10.32 6.18 9.01
C MET A 99 -9.59 6.58 10.29
N VAL A 100 -9.45 7.88 10.53
CA VAL A 100 -8.80 8.43 11.72
C VAL A 100 -9.55 8.02 12.98
N SER A 101 -10.88 8.14 12.99
CA SER A 101 -11.71 7.71 14.11
C SER A 101 -11.66 6.20 14.35
N SER A 102 -11.59 5.39 13.29
CA SER A 102 -11.48 3.93 13.41
C SER A 102 -10.11 3.46 13.93
N HIS A 103 -9.08 4.30 13.83
CA HIS A 103 -7.70 3.97 14.23
C HIS A 103 -7.11 5.04 15.14
N VAL A 104 -7.88 5.48 16.13
CA VAL A 104 -7.49 6.60 17.02
C VAL A 104 -6.11 6.41 17.66
N GLU A 105 -5.73 5.17 18.01
CA GLU A 105 -4.41 4.88 18.60
C GLU A 105 -3.23 5.12 17.65
N LEU A 106 -3.43 5.00 16.33
CA LEU A 106 -2.38 5.27 15.34
C LEU A 106 -2.19 6.76 15.10
N PHE A 107 -3.24 7.55 15.32
CA PHE A 107 -3.28 8.99 15.05
C PHE A 107 -3.31 9.85 16.32
N SER A 108 -3.27 9.24 17.50
CA SER A 108 -3.19 9.96 18.76
C SER A 108 -1.87 10.73 18.86
N GLU A 109 -1.91 11.92 19.43
CA GLU A 109 -0.70 12.69 19.71
C GLU A 109 0.20 11.94 20.72
N GLY A 110 1.50 12.03 20.49
CA GLY A 110 2.52 11.44 21.37
C GLY A 110 3.25 10.24 20.77
N LEU A 111 4.17 9.69 21.55
CA LEU A 111 4.95 8.52 21.17
C LEU A 111 4.22 7.23 21.56
N GLY A 112 4.09 6.32 20.61
CA GLY A 112 3.64 4.95 20.89
C GLY A 112 4.77 4.12 21.51
N THR A 113 4.39 3.18 22.38
CA THR A 113 5.33 2.22 22.99
C THR A 113 5.08 0.83 22.42
N PHE A 114 6.15 0.14 22.01
CA PHE A 114 6.07 -1.26 21.57
C PHE A 114 5.69 -2.16 22.74
N LYS A 115 4.55 -2.87 22.64
CA LYS A 115 3.98 -3.69 23.72
C LYS A 115 4.18 -5.20 23.55
N TYR A 116 4.73 -5.66 22.42
CA TYR A 116 4.74 -7.08 22.05
C TYR A 116 6.00 -7.85 22.50
N GLY A 117 6.87 -7.24 23.29
CA GLY A 117 8.06 -7.90 23.82
C GLY A 117 9.08 -6.93 24.41
N THR A 118 10.14 -7.48 24.98
CA THR A 118 11.30 -6.72 25.47
C THR A 118 12.48 -6.97 24.54
N ILE A 119 13.32 -5.95 24.35
CA ILE A 119 14.55 -6.05 23.57
C ILE A 119 15.68 -6.39 24.56
N LYS A 120 16.34 -7.53 24.34
CA LYS A 120 17.56 -7.91 25.04
C LYS A 120 18.75 -7.53 24.17
N LEU A 121 19.62 -6.66 24.69
CA LEU A 121 20.89 -6.36 24.05
C LEU A 121 21.92 -7.40 24.50
N GLU A 122 22.46 -8.17 23.56
CA GLU A 122 23.52 -9.13 23.82
C GLU A 122 24.87 -8.45 23.60
N LEU A 123 25.77 -8.62 24.57
CA LEU A 123 27.13 -8.10 24.52
C LEU A 123 28.07 -9.18 24.01
N GLU A 124 29.16 -8.75 23.36
CA GLU A 124 30.27 -9.63 23.04
C GLU A 124 30.90 -10.21 24.33
N GLU A 125 31.48 -11.41 24.26
CA GLU A 125 31.97 -12.14 25.44
C GLU A 125 33.03 -11.37 26.24
N ASP A 126 33.81 -10.53 25.57
CA ASP A 126 34.88 -9.72 26.15
C ASP A 126 34.49 -8.25 26.39
N ALA A 127 33.22 -7.89 26.19
CA ALA A 127 32.73 -6.54 26.40
C ALA A 127 32.91 -6.09 27.85
N ARG A 128 33.54 -4.91 28.04
CA ARG A 128 33.78 -4.31 29.36
C ARG A 128 33.04 -3.00 29.53
N PRO A 129 32.44 -2.73 30.71
CA PRO A 129 31.79 -1.46 30.97
C PRO A 129 32.72 -0.27 30.79
N ILE A 130 32.22 0.75 30.09
CA ILE A 130 32.92 2.03 29.91
C ILE A 130 32.05 3.13 30.49
N PHE A 131 32.61 3.88 31.44
CA PHE A 131 32.01 5.08 31.99
C PHE A 131 32.87 6.31 31.67
N ARG A 132 32.33 7.21 30.85
CA ARG A 132 33.01 8.46 30.46
C ARG A 132 32.40 9.64 31.19
N LYS A 133 33.23 10.64 31.53
CA LYS A 133 32.75 11.90 32.11
C LYS A 133 31.81 12.62 31.14
N PRO A 134 30.74 13.27 31.63
CA PRO A 134 29.87 14.10 30.79
C PRO A 134 30.63 15.23 30.09
N ARG A 135 30.17 15.62 28.90
CA ARG A 135 30.69 16.81 28.21
C ARG A 135 30.15 18.07 28.89
N THR A 136 30.99 19.10 28.96
CA THR A 136 30.54 20.42 29.42
C THR A 136 29.53 21.00 28.44
N VAL A 137 28.34 21.32 28.94
CA VAL A 137 27.31 22.05 28.19
C VAL A 137 27.54 23.55 28.42
N ALA A 138 27.51 24.34 27.35
CA ALA A 138 27.63 25.79 27.47
C ALA A 138 26.48 26.34 28.32
N TYR A 139 26.77 27.28 29.22
CA TYR A 139 25.81 27.80 30.21
C TYR A 139 24.45 28.17 29.61
N LYS A 140 24.46 28.86 28.46
CA LYS A 140 23.25 29.28 27.72
C LYS A 140 22.32 28.15 27.26
N PHE A 141 22.76 26.89 27.32
CA PHE A 141 22.02 25.71 26.88
C PHE A 141 21.67 24.75 28.01
N VAL A 142 22.12 25.00 29.24
CA VAL A 142 21.90 24.10 30.38
C VAL A 142 20.40 23.90 30.61
N ASP A 143 19.63 24.98 30.67
CA ASP A 143 18.19 24.92 30.93
C ASP A 143 17.45 24.19 29.79
N LYS A 144 17.82 24.47 28.54
CA LYS A 144 17.23 23.80 27.36
C LYS A 144 17.56 22.31 27.30
N VAL A 145 18.76 21.90 27.75
CA VAL A 145 19.13 20.48 27.83
C VAL A 145 18.32 19.79 28.93
N ALA A 146 18.14 20.46 30.08
CA ALA A 146 17.34 19.93 31.17
C ALA A 146 15.87 19.75 30.76
N GLU A 147 15.27 20.75 30.10
CA GLU A 147 13.89 20.69 29.59
C GLU A 147 13.65 19.53 28.61
N GLU A 148 14.61 19.28 27.72
CA GLU A 148 14.54 18.15 26.78
C GLU A 148 14.69 16.80 27.51
N LEU A 149 15.56 16.71 28.53
CA LEU A 149 15.66 15.50 29.36
C LEU A 149 14.36 15.23 30.12
N ASP A 150 13.75 16.26 30.71
CA ASP A 150 12.47 16.16 31.42
C ASP A 150 11.34 15.74 30.47
N THR A 151 11.34 16.26 29.24
CA THR A 151 10.38 15.85 28.20
C THR A 151 10.58 14.38 27.81
N MET A 152 11.82 13.94 27.59
CA MET A 152 12.10 12.53 27.29
C MET A 152 11.74 11.59 28.45
N GLU A 153 11.92 12.00 29.71
CA GLU A 153 11.48 11.23 30.88
C GLU A 153 9.95 11.17 30.96
N ARG A 154 9.27 12.30 30.78
CA ARG A 154 7.79 12.39 30.76
C ARG A 154 7.17 11.54 29.66
N ASP A 155 7.79 11.52 28.47
CA ASP A 155 7.33 10.73 27.33
C ASP A 155 7.73 9.24 27.44
N GLY A 156 8.38 8.82 28.53
CA GLY A 156 8.77 7.43 28.79
C GLY A 156 9.91 6.92 27.90
N VAL A 157 10.65 7.84 27.25
CA VAL A 157 11.75 7.53 26.33
C VAL A 157 13.03 7.16 27.08
N ILE A 158 13.23 7.76 28.27
CA ILE A 158 14.33 7.48 29.20
C ILE A 158 13.78 7.41 30.63
N SER A 159 14.59 6.89 31.55
CA SER A 159 14.32 6.90 32.98
C SER A 159 15.59 7.20 33.76
N LYS A 160 15.44 7.71 34.98
CA LYS A 160 16.56 7.92 35.90
C LYS A 160 17.26 6.60 36.24
N CYS A 161 18.58 6.64 36.23
CA CYS A 161 19.44 5.54 36.64
C CYS A 161 20.45 6.07 37.66
N ASP A 162 20.28 5.70 38.94
CA ASP A 162 21.13 6.20 40.03
C ASP A 162 22.58 5.72 39.92
N ARG A 163 22.77 4.48 39.42
CA ARG A 163 24.09 3.83 39.33
C ARG A 163 24.17 2.97 38.08
N SER A 164 25.16 3.25 37.24
CA SER A 164 25.50 2.44 36.06
C SER A 164 27.01 2.33 35.91
N SER A 165 27.49 1.14 35.54
CA SER A 165 28.89 0.92 35.13
C SER A 165 29.15 1.40 33.69
N TRP A 166 28.08 1.66 32.93
CA TRP A 166 28.11 2.18 31.56
C TRP A 166 27.67 3.64 31.53
N GLY A 167 28.41 4.49 30.82
CA GLY A 167 28.07 5.89 30.68
C GLY A 167 28.76 6.52 29.48
N THR A 168 27.96 7.06 28.56
CA THR A 168 28.43 7.82 27.40
C THR A 168 28.11 9.31 27.58
N PRO A 169 28.97 10.23 27.10
CA PRO A 169 28.70 11.65 27.24
C PRO A 169 27.56 12.09 26.31
N LEU A 170 26.64 12.90 26.84
CA LEU A 170 25.54 13.50 26.09
C LEU A 170 26.03 14.42 24.96
N VAL A 171 25.33 14.41 23.82
CA VAL A 171 25.60 15.29 22.68
C VAL A 171 24.36 16.12 22.33
N PRO A 172 24.26 17.37 22.82
CA PRO A 172 23.20 18.28 22.44
C PRO A 172 23.45 18.87 21.05
N VAL A 173 22.41 18.87 20.22
CA VAL A 173 22.39 19.44 18.87
C VAL A 173 21.33 20.53 18.81
N ILE A 174 21.69 21.71 18.31
CA ILE A 174 20.76 22.83 18.15
C ILE A 174 20.06 22.67 16.81
N LYS A 175 18.72 22.64 16.82
CA LYS A 175 17.90 22.63 15.61
C LYS A 175 17.81 24.04 15.00
N ALA A 176 17.33 24.13 13.76
CA ALA A 176 17.14 25.40 13.07
C ALA A 176 16.16 26.36 13.81
N ASP A 177 15.18 25.81 14.52
CA ASP A 177 14.22 26.55 15.35
C ASP A 177 14.80 27.01 16.71
N GLY A 178 16.05 26.66 17.02
CA GLY A 178 16.72 27.00 18.28
C GLY A 178 16.39 26.07 19.45
N SER A 179 15.59 25.02 19.26
CA SER A 179 15.40 23.93 20.23
C SER A 179 16.61 23.01 20.28
N ILE A 180 16.73 22.23 21.36
CA ILE A 180 17.79 21.23 21.50
C ILE A 180 17.23 19.85 21.17
N ARG A 181 18.03 19.05 20.45
CA ARG A 181 17.85 17.61 20.30
C ARG A 181 19.01 16.91 20.99
N LEU A 182 18.71 15.91 21.81
CA LEU A 182 19.73 15.04 22.38
C LEU A 182 19.98 13.87 21.42
N CYS A 183 21.18 13.80 20.86
CA CYS A 183 21.59 12.63 20.08
C CYS A 183 22.00 11.51 21.02
N ARG A 184 21.45 10.31 20.77
CA ARG A 184 21.88 9.05 21.39
C ARG A 184 23.20 8.59 20.78
#